data_AF-A0A920RXK1-F1
#
_entry.id   AF-A0A920RXK1-F1
#
_cell.length_a   1.000
_cell.length_b   1.000
_cell.length_c   1.000
_cell.angle_alpha   90.00
_cell.angle_beta   90.00
_cell.angle_gamma   90.00
#
_symmetry.space_group_name_H-M   'P 1'
#
loop_
_entity.id
_entity.type
_entity.pdbx_description
1 polymer ?
#
loop_
_entity_poly.entity_id
_entity_poly.type
_entity_poly.pdbx_seq_one_letter_code
_entity_poly.pdbx_strand_id
1 'polypeptide(L)'
;MFFDVGNVFLTGELDFFDKTGNPMDYKFYAGNLKRSVGLAAQWLAPLGLFRFSYALPLNNDPVTNVLWGDETERFQFTIGGAF
;
A
#
# COMPACT_ATOMS: atom_id res chain seq x y z
N MET A 1 11.78 -12.05 -6.55
CA MET A 1 11.20 -12.00 -5.20
C MET A 1 11.55 -10.66 -4.59
N PHE A 2 10.65 -10.05 -3.83
CA PHE A 2 10.87 -8.77 -3.17
C PHE A 2 10.27 -8.75 -1.76
N PHE A 3 10.76 -7.82 -0.95
CA PHE A 3 10.22 -7.43 0.35
C PHE A 3 10.22 -5.90 0.38
N ASP A 4 9.03 -5.31 0.55
CA ASP A 4 8.86 -3.86 0.50
C ASP A 4 8.37 -3.34 1.85
N VAL A 5 8.78 -2.12 2.19
CA VAL A 5 8.38 -1.41 3.42
C VAL A 5 8.11 0.06 3.10
N GLY A 6 6.99 0.59 3.60
CA GLY A 6 6.63 1.99 3.41
C GLY A 6 5.63 2.52 4.44
N ASN A 7 5.51 3.84 4.54
CA ASN A 7 4.51 4.51 5.34
C ASN A 7 4.27 5.93 4.79
N VAL A 8 3.07 6.44 5.00
CA VAL A 8 2.71 7.84 4.76
C VAL A 8 2.16 8.40 6.07
N PHE A 9 2.63 9.59 6.46
CA PHE A 9 2.27 10.24 7.71
C PHE A 9 2.10 11.75 7.50
N LEU A 10 1.37 12.38 8.41
CA LEU A 10 1.11 13.81 8.44
C LEU A 10 2.08 14.52 9.42
N THR A 11 2.67 15.63 8.98
CA THR A 11 3.45 16.54 9.83
C THR A 11 2.77 17.88 10.09
N GLY A 12 1.60 18.13 9.48
CA GLY A 12 0.80 19.34 9.64
C GLY A 12 -0.28 19.21 10.72
N GLU A 13 -1.23 20.15 10.69
CA GLU A 13 -2.28 20.33 11.71
C GLU A 13 -3.68 19.83 11.26
N LEU A 14 -3.75 18.98 10.25
CA LEU A 14 -5.02 18.40 9.82
C LEU A 14 -5.45 17.28 10.78
N ASP A 15 -6.68 17.39 11.29
CA ASP A 15 -7.30 16.33 12.06
C ASP A 15 -7.98 15.33 11.13
N PHE A 16 -7.70 14.05 11.35
CA PHE A 16 -8.39 12.94 10.70
C PHE A 16 -9.35 12.29 11.67
N PHE A 17 -10.41 11.69 11.14
CA PHE A 17 -11.44 11.04 11.94
C PHE A 17 -11.75 9.64 11.42
N ASP A 18 -12.07 8.75 12.35
CA ASP A 18 -12.60 7.43 12.03
C ASP A 18 -14.06 7.50 11.54
N LYS A 19 -14.67 6.35 11.19
CA LYS A 19 -16.06 6.31 10.70
C LYS A 19 -17.10 6.75 11.72
N THR A 20 -16.72 6.84 12.99
CA THR A 20 -17.57 7.22 14.12
C THR A 20 -17.31 8.64 14.63
N GLY A 21 -16.32 9.34 14.04
CA GLY A 21 -15.96 10.71 14.41
C GLY A 21 -14.92 10.83 15.53
N ASN A 22 -14.25 9.73 15.93
CA ASN A 22 -13.13 9.86 16.87
C ASN A 22 -11.87 10.34 16.15
N PRO A 23 -11.05 11.19 16.79
CA PRO A 23 -9.80 11.65 16.20
C PRO A 23 -8.82 10.50 15.98
N MET A 24 -8.14 10.53 14.84
CA MET A 24 -7.15 9.55 14.42
C MET A 24 -5.76 10.19 14.35
N ASP A 25 -4.75 9.50 14.88
CA ASP A 25 -3.36 9.97 14.82
C ASP A 25 -2.66 9.46 13.55
N TYR A 26 -2.29 10.38 12.67
CA TYR A 26 -1.52 10.11 11.46
C TYR A 26 -0.07 10.62 11.55
N LYS A 27 0.44 10.89 12.76
CA LYS A 27 1.85 11.25 12.97
C LYS A 27 2.77 10.07 12.67
N PHE A 28 4.04 10.38 12.45
CA PHE A 28 5.05 9.36 12.25
C PHE A 28 5.16 8.45 13.48
N TYR A 29 4.99 7.15 13.24
CA TYR A 29 5.27 6.11 14.21
C TYR A 29 5.88 4.91 13.50
N ALA A 30 7.05 4.46 13.95
CA ALA A 30 7.76 3.35 13.32
C ALA A 30 6.96 2.04 13.29
N GLY A 31 6.02 1.85 14.23
CA GLY A 31 5.12 0.70 14.23
C GLY A 31 4.12 0.68 13.08
N ASN A 32 3.84 1.83 12.45
CA ASN A 32 2.89 1.95 11.34
C ASN A 32 3.52 1.64 9.97
N LEU A 33 4.80 1.26 9.91
CA LEU A 33 5.44 0.82 8.66
C LEU A 33 4.75 -0.41 8.08
N LYS A 34 4.13 -0.25 6.92
CA LYS A 34 3.45 -1.30 6.15
C LYS A 34 4.46 -2.11 5.36
N ARG A 35 4.24 -3.43 5.28
CA ARG A 35 5.21 -4.39 4.77
C ARG A 35 4.52 -5.39 3.85
N SER A 36 5.24 -5.84 2.82
CA SER A 36 4.77 -6.88 1.92
C SER A 36 5.91 -7.78 1.45
N VAL A 37 5.55 -9.00 1.04
CA VAL A 37 6.44 -9.94 0.34
C VAL A 37 5.80 -10.35 -0.96
N GLY A 38 6.60 -10.51 -2.01
CA GLY A 38 6.03 -10.86 -3.30
C GLY A 38 6.98 -11.41 -4.34
N LEU A 39 6.38 -11.82 -5.45
CA LEU A 39 7.06 -12.23 -6.66
C LEU A 39 6.76 -11.23 -7.76
N ALA A 40 7.77 -10.95 -8.59
CA ALA A 40 7.63 -10.08 -9.74
C ALA A 40 8.25 -10.76 -10.96
N ALA A 41 7.60 -10.57 -12.10
CA ALA A 41 8.09 -10.96 -13.40
C ALA A 41 8.05 -9.75 -14.32
N GLN A 42 9.08 -9.62 -15.15
CA GLN A 42 9.18 -8.57 -16.14
C GLN A 42 9.57 -9.21 -17.46
N TRP A 43 8.86 -8.85 -18.52
CA TRP A 43 9.22 -9.29 -19.86
C TRP A 43 9.09 -8.15 -20.85
N LEU A 44 10.04 -8.09 -21.78
CA LEU A 44 9.99 -7.15 -22.90
C LEU A 44 9.24 -7.83 -24.06
N ALA A 45 8.04 -7.36 -24.36
CA ALA A 45 7.23 -7.80 -25.49
C ALA A 45 7.44 -6.88 -26.71
N PRO A 46 7.06 -7.32 -27.93
CA PRO A 46 7.01 -6.45 -29.10
C PRO A 46 6.17 -5.18 -28.91
N LEU A 47 5.23 -5.20 -27.96
CA LEU A 47 4.32 -4.10 -27.63
C LEU A 47 4.79 -3.24 -26.43
N GLY A 48 5.95 -3.53 -25.85
CA GLY A 48 6.51 -2.79 -24.71
C GLY A 48 6.91 -3.65 -23.51
N LEU A 49 7.43 -3.02 -22.46
CA LEU A 49 7.77 -3.69 -21.20
C LEU A 49 6.50 -4.00 -20.43
N PHE A 50 6.30 -5.27 -20.08
CA PHE A 50 5.23 -5.66 -19.18
C PHE A 50 5.83 -6.05 -17.83
N ARG A 51 5.19 -5.58 -16.76
CA ARG A 51 5.62 -5.81 -15.38
C ARG A 51 4.44 -6.37 -14.63
N PHE A 52 4.66 -7.45 -13.91
CA PHE A 52 3.66 -8.12 -13.08
C PHE A 52 4.23 -8.31 -11.70
N SER A 53 3.41 -8.08 -10.69
CA SER A 53 3.75 -8.41 -9.32
C SER A 53 2.56 -9.04 -8.61
N TYR A 54 2.87 -10.00 -7.74
CA TYR A 54 1.92 -10.55 -6.79
C TYR A 54 2.51 -10.44 -5.39
N ALA A 55 1.84 -9.70 -4.51
CA ALA A 55 2.30 -9.42 -3.16
C ALA A 55 1.28 -9.85 -2.09
N LEU A 56 1.79 -10.31 -0.96
CA LEU A 56 1.04 -10.52 0.26
C LEU A 56 1.38 -9.40 1.25
N PRO A 57 0.39 -8.61 1.72
CA PRO A 57 0.61 -7.69 2.81
C PRO A 57 0.83 -8.47 4.12
N LEU A 58 1.77 -8.02 4.94
CA LEU A 58 2.13 -8.69 6.19
C LEU A 58 1.45 -8.08 7.43
N ASN A 59 1.08 -6.80 7.37
CA ASN A 59 0.52 -6.06 8.49
C ASN A 59 -0.48 -4.98 8.02
N ASN A 60 -1.36 -5.35 7.09
CA ASN A 60 -2.44 -4.46 6.68
C ASN A 60 -3.49 -4.32 7.81
N ASP A 61 -4.02 -3.11 7.99
CA ASP A 61 -5.11 -2.88 8.92
C ASP A 61 -6.43 -3.28 8.25
N PRO A 62 -7.24 -4.15 8.86
CA PRO A 62 -8.52 -4.53 8.28
C PRO A 62 -9.52 -3.38 8.35
N VAL A 63 -10.39 -3.30 7.34
CA VAL A 63 -11.57 -2.45 7.41
C VAL A 63 -12.47 -2.96 8.54
N THR A 64 -12.90 -2.07 9.43
CA THR A 64 -13.87 -2.39 10.50
C THR A 64 -15.06 -1.43 10.45
N ASN A 65 -16.02 -1.60 11.36
CA ASN A 65 -17.13 -0.64 11.52
C ASN A 65 -16.67 0.71 12.06
N VAL A 66 -15.45 0.79 12.60
CA VAL A 66 -14.86 2.01 13.17
C VAL A 66 -13.76 2.55 12.25
N LEU A 67 -12.85 1.68 11.80
CA LEU A 67 -11.67 2.06 11.03
C LEU A 67 -11.88 1.89 9.52
N TRP A 68 -11.26 2.77 8.74
CA TRP A 68 -11.20 2.66 7.29
C TRP A 68 -10.37 1.47 6.81
N GLY A 69 -9.28 1.13 7.51
CA GLY A 69 -8.36 0.06 7.15
C GLY A 69 -7.49 0.39 5.93
N ASP A 70 -6.56 -0.50 5.61
CA ASP A 70 -5.74 -0.43 4.40
C ASP A 70 -6.47 -1.10 3.23
N GLU A 71 -6.49 -0.43 2.08
CA GLU A 71 -6.92 -1.04 0.83
C GLU A 71 -5.78 -1.89 0.24
N THR A 72 -6.07 -3.16 -0.07
CA THR A 72 -5.05 -4.10 -0.54
C THR A 72 -5.29 -4.53 -1.98
N GLU A 73 -4.30 -4.34 -2.84
CA GLU A 73 -4.25 -4.88 -4.19
C GLU A 73 -3.10 -5.88 -4.29
N ARG A 74 -3.42 -7.16 -4.47
CA ARG A 74 -2.40 -8.23 -4.45
C ARG A 74 -1.72 -8.44 -5.78
N PHE A 75 -2.45 -8.27 -6.88
CA PHE A 75 -1.92 -8.46 -8.23
C PHE A 75 -1.90 -7.11 -8.94
N GLN A 76 -0.72 -6.69 -9.36
CA GLN A 76 -0.53 -5.42 -10.06
C GLN A 76 0.21 -5.66 -11.37
N PHE A 77 -0.18 -4.93 -12.40
CA PHE A 77 0.47 -5.01 -13.70
C PHE A 77 0.57 -3.66 -14.40
N THR A 78 1.57 -3.54 -15.27
CA THR A 78 1.76 -2.36 -16.14
C THR A 78 2.18 -2.83 -17.52
N ILE A 79 1.56 -2.27 -18.57
CA ILE A 79 1.80 -2.60 -19.98
C ILE A 79 2.04 -1.30 -20.74
N GLY A 80 3.23 -1.17 -21.35
CA GLY A 80 3.43 -0.21 -22.46
C GLY A 80 3.31 1.29 -22.13
N GLY A 81 3.41 1.72 -20.87
CA GLY A 81 3.29 3.12 -20.47
C GLY A 81 4.42 3.61 -19.58
N ALA A 82 4.88 4.84 -19.84
CA ALA A 82 5.79 5.59 -18.98
C ALA A 82 5.09 5.92 -17.65
N PHE A 83 5.72 5.50 -16.55
CA PHE A 83 5.51 5.81 -15.13
C PHE A 83 4.20 6.53 -14.73
#